data_AF-A0A7Y9XF11-F1
#
_entry.id   AF-A0A7Y9XF11-F1
#
_cell.length_a   1.000
_cell.length_b   1.000
_cell.length_c   1.000
_cell.angle_alpha   90.00
_cell.angle_beta   90.00
_cell.angle_gamma   90.00
#
_symmetry.space_group_name_H-M   'P 1'
#
loop_
_entity.id
_entity.type
_entity.pdbx_description
1 polymer ?
#
loop_
_entity_poly.entity_id
_entity_poly.type
_entity_poly.pdbx_seq_one_letter_code
_entity_poly.pdbx_strand_id
1 'polypeptide(L)'
;MAAPRRVTIDQEADAGYLTLTDAPVEKTVDHGAFIVDYSVDGRPVGVEVLTLGRPLDATAVLRVLEEAGTAPDVDTRAWVNAFAAQILGLDDQVPSTIPPLRHGSKEPPEEVRFLTAAEVASIMRVSKMTVYRMVHSGVLPAIRVGRSYRVSERAVHDYADELDARLRVLG
;
A
#
# COMPACT_ATOMS: atom_id res chain seq x y z
N MET A 1 10.60 -2.22 -29.44
CA MET A 1 11.27 -2.09 -28.13
C MET A 1 10.27 -2.52 -27.08
N ALA A 2 10.57 -3.52 -26.25
CA ALA A 2 9.67 -3.93 -25.16
C ALA A 2 9.59 -2.78 -24.14
N ALA A 3 8.36 -2.35 -23.81
CA ALA A 3 8.11 -1.29 -22.84
C ALA A 3 8.72 -1.64 -21.46
N PRO A 4 9.12 -0.65 -20.64
CA PRO A 4 9.73 -0.91 -19.35
C PRO A 4 8.73 -1.57 -18.39
N ARG A 5 9.06 -2.80 -17.98
CA ARG A 5 8.36 -3.52 -16.91
C ARG A 5 8.89 -3.02 -15.56
N ARG A 6 8.00 -2.62 -14.65
CA ARG A 6 8.39 -2.04 -13.35
C ARG A 6 7.61 -2.69 -12.22
N VAL A 7 8.32 -3.11 -11.18
CA VAL A 7 7.72 -3.50 -9.92
C VAL A 7 7.81 -2.34 -8.94
N THR A 8 6.68 -1.97 -8.35
CA THR A 8 6.60 -1.02 -7.25
C THR A 8 6.00 -1.72 -6.05
N ILE A 9 6.69 -1.70 -4.92
CA ILE A 9 6.19 -2.25 -3.66
C ILE A 9 5.94 -1.07 -2.71
N ASP A 10 4.71 -0.99 -2.22
CA ASP A 10 4.32 -0.13 -1.12
C ASP A 10 4.15 -1.02 0.14
N GLN A 11 5.26 -1.18 0.85
CA GLN A 11 5.34 -2.01 2.07
C GLN A 11 4.37 -1.52 3.16
N GLU A 12 4.10 -0.23 3.17
CA GLU A 12 3.23 0.38 4.16
C GLU A 12 1.75 0.20 3.77
N ALA A 13 1.40 0.28 2.48
CA ALA A 13 0.04 -0.02 1.99
C ALA A 13 -0.28 -1.52 1.98
N ASP A 14 0.72 -2.37 2.22
CA ASP A 14 0.63 -3.80 1.99
C ASP A 14 0.23 -4.13 0.55
N ALA A 15 0.76 -3.36 -0.40
CA ALA A 15 0.43 -3.49 -1.81
C ALA A 15 1.66 -3.63 -2.70
N GLY A 16 1.53 -4.45 -3.73
CA GLY A 16 2.50 -4.58 -4.81
C GLY A 16 1.84 -4.23 -6.13
N TYR A 17 2.54 -3.47 -6.97
CA TYR A 17 2.14 -3.15 -8.32
C TYR A 17 3.19 -3.64 -9.31
N LEU A 18 2.76 -4.46 -10.26
CA LEU A 18 3.55 -4.87 -11.42
C LEU A 18 3.00 -4.14 -12.65
N THR A 19 3.72 -3.11 -13.10
CA THR A 19 3.46 -2.46 -14.39
C THR A 19 3.97 -3.36 -15.51
N LEU A 20 3.07 -3.85 -16.36
CA LEU A 20 3.39 -4.67 -17.53
C LEU A 20 3.71 -3.79 -18.74
N THR A 21 3.02 -2.65 -18.89
CA THR A 21 3.22 -1.67 -19.97
C THR A 21 2.87 -0.25 -19.49
N ASP A 22 3.36 0.77 -20.18
CA ASP A 22 3.00 2.18 -19.93
C ASP A 22 1.66 2.61 -20.57
N ALA A 23 0.88 1.68 -21.13
CA ALA A 23 -0.42 2.00 -21.71
C ALA A 23 -1.43 2.43 -20.63
N PRO A 24 -2.34 3.38 -20.93
CA PRO A 24 -3.29 3.88 -19.95
C PRO A 24 -4.27 2.78 -19.50
N VAL A 25 -4.65 2.83 -18.22
CA VAL A 25 -5.68 1.96 -17.63
C VAL A 25 -7.06 2.48 -18.03
N GLU A 26 -7.86 1.62 -18.67
CA GLU A 26 -9.25 1.88 -19.04
C GLU A 26 -10.21 1.08 -18.16
N LYS A 27 -9.84 -0.14 -17.81
CA LYS A 27 -10.68 -1.06 -17.05
C LYS A 27 -9.87 -1.79 -16.00
N THR A 28 -10.40 -1.87 -14.79
CA THR A 28 -9.83 -2.62 -13.67
C THR A 28 -10.76 -3.79 -13.32
N VAL A 29 -10.20 -4.99 -13.16
CA VAL A 29 -10.95 -6.20 -12.79
C VAL A 29 -10.36 -6.82 -11.53
N ASP A 30 -11.22 -7.06 -10.55
CA ASP A 30 -10.86 -7.71 -9.29
C ASP A 30 -11.00 -9.24 -9.42
N HIS A 31 -9.91 -9.96 -9.14
CA HIS A 31 -9.85 -11.43 -9.12
C HIS A 31 -9.71 -11.98 -7.69
N GLY A 32 -10.01 -11.17 -6.68
CA GLY A 32 -10.02 -11.50 -5.27
C GLY A 32 -8.65 -11.37 -4.61
N ALA A 33 -7.66 -12.13 -5.09
CA ALA A 33 -6.29 -12.10 -4.53
C ALA A 33 -5.41 -11.01 -5.19
N PHE A 34 -5.78 -10.60 -6.40
CA PHE A 34 -5.09 -9.58 -7.18
C PHE A 34 -6.09 -8.90 -8.10
N ILE A 35 -5.71 -7.71 -8.55
CA ILE A 35 -6.45 -6.90 -9.50
C ILE A 35 -5.63 -6.83 -10.78
N VAL A 36 -6.31 -6.83 -11.93
CA VAL A 36 -5.68 -6.63 -13.23
C VAL A 36 -6.24 -5.38 -13.89
N ASP A 37 -5.32 -4.51 -14.31
CA ASP A 37 -5.62 -3.33 -15.11
C ASP A 37 -5.49 -3.67 -16.60
N TYR A 38 -6.45 -3.19 -17.39
CA TYR A 38 -6.55 -3.42 -18.82
C TYR A 38 -6.58 -2.11 -19.59
N SER A 39 -5.93 -2.09 -20.76
CA SER A 39 -6.06 -1.01 -21.73
C SER A 39 -7.40 -1.04 -22.46
N VAL A 40 -7.67 0.01 -23.24
CA VAL A 40 -8.83 0.10 -24.14
C VAL A 40 -8.95 -1.09 -25.11
N ASP A 41 -7.83 -1.68 -25.51
CA ASP A 41 -7.78 -2.84 -26.41
C ASP A 41 -7.99 -4.18 -25.68
N GLY A 42 -8.30 -4.14 -24.38
CA GLY A 42 -8.49 -5.33 -23.55
C GLY A 42 -7.18 -6.04 -23.18
N ARG A 43 -6.02 -5.41 -23.36
CA ARG A 43 -4.73 -6.00 -23.01
C ARG A 43 -4.37 -5.70 -21.56
N PRO A 44 -3.81 -6.66 -20.80
CA PRO A 44 -3.31 -6.38 -19.45
C PRO A 44 -2.16 -5.36 -19.47
N VAL A 45 -2.27 -4.32 -18.66
CA VAL A 45 -1.25 -3.26 -18.52
C VAL A 45 -0.62 -3.24 -17.13
N GLY A 46 -1.30 -3.78 -16.12
CA GLY A 46 -0.80 -3.85 -14.75
C GLY A 46 -1.45 -4.95 -13.93
N VAL A 47 -0.76 -5.38 -12.89
CA VAL A 47 -1.29 -6.28 -11.86
C VAL A 47 -1.04 -5.64 -10.49
N GLU A 48 -2.09 -5.51 -9.69
CA GLU A 48 -2.02 -5.02 -8.32
C GLU A 48 -2.35 -6.14 -7.34
N VAL A 49 -1.62 -6.22 -6.23
CA VAL A 49 -1.92 -7.13 -5.12
C VAL A 49 -2.21 -6.26 -3.92
N LEU A 50 -3.42 -6.41 -3.36
CA LEU A 50 -3.93 -5.55 -2.28
C LEU A 50 -3.57 -6.03 -0.87
N THR A 51 -2.89 -7.17 -0.73
CA THR A 51 -2.47 -7.71 0.57
C THR A 51 -1.22 -8.57 0.41
N LEU A 52 -0.09 -8.13 0.98
CA LEU A 52 1.20 -8.83 0.98
C LEU A 52 1.23 -9.98 2.00
N GLY A 53 0.30 -10.00 2.96
CA GLY A 53 0.17 -11.06 3.98
C GLY A 53 -0.40 -12.41 3.50
N ARG A 54 -0.67 -12.59 2.20
CA ARG A 54 -0.99 -13.90 1.60
C ARG A 54 -0.10 -14.13 0.38
N PRO A 55 0.43 -15.36 0.19
CA PRO A 55 1.21 -15.68 -1.00
C PRO A 55 0.39 -15.40 -2.27
N LEU A 56 0.94 -14.59 -3.17
CA LEU A 56 0.36 -14.42 -4.50
C LEU A 56 0.51 -15.74 -5.28
N ASP A 57 -0.61 -16.31 -5.72
CA ASP A 57 -0.59 -17.45 -6.64
C ASP A 57 -0.19 -16.96 -8.04
N ALA A 58 1.11 -17.01 -8.32
CA ALA A 58 1.67 -16.65 -9.62
C ALA A 58 1.03 -17.43 -10.78
N THR A 59 0.58 -18.66 -10.54
CA THR A 59 -0.08 -19.50 -11.55
C THR A 59 -1.44 -18.91 -11.93
N ALA A 60 -2.20 -18.45 -10.93
CA ALA A 60 -3.50 -17.80 -11.15
C ALA A 60 -3.35 -16.50 -11.94
N VAL A 61 -2.33 -15.69 -11.63
CA VAL A 61 -2.02 -14.46 -12.38
C VAL A 61 -1.69 -14.78 -13.83
N LEU A 62 -0.77 -15.73 -14.07
CA LEU A 62 -0.35 -16.09 -15.43
C LEU A 62 -1.48 -16.63 -16.29
N ARG A 63 -2.40 -17.41 -15.69
CA ARG A 63 -3.59 -17.91 -16.39
C ARG A 63 -4.50 -16.77 -16.85
N VAL A 64 -4.76 -15.78 -16.00
CA VAL A 64 -5.58 -14.61 -16.38
C VAL A 64 -4.93 -13.79 -17.49
N LEU A 65 -3.61 -13.64 -17.46
CA LEU A 65 -2.87 -12.95 -18.53
C LEU A 65 -2.96 -13.71 -19.87
N GLU A 66 -2.87 -15.04 -19.83
CA GLU A 66 -2.98 -15.92 -20.99
C GLU A 66 -4.39 -15.91 -21.60
N GLU A 67 -5.42 -15.99 -20.76
CA GLU A 67 -6.83 -15.90 -21.16
C GLU A 67 -7.20 -14.54 -21.79
N ALA A 68 -6.51 -13.46 -21.40
CA ALA A 68 -6.65 -12.13 -21.98
C ALA A 68 -5.99 -11.97 -23.37
N GLY A 69 -5.56 -13.07 -24.00
CA GLY A 69 -4.99 -13.07 -25.35
C GLY A 69 -3.52 -12.65 -25.42
N THR A 70 -2.85 -12.59 -24.27
CA THR A 70 -1.41 -12.33 -24.18
C THR A 70 -0.75 -13.56 -23.56
N ALA A 71 -0.35 -14.55 -24.36
CA ALA A 71 0.47 -15.64 -23.85
C ALA A 71 1.72 -15.00 -23.19
N PRO A 72 1.87 -15.11 -21.86
CA PRO A 72 2.92 -14.37 -21.18
C PRO A 72 4.26 -14.88 -21.69
N ASP A 73 5.09 -14.00 -22.25
CA ASP A 73 6.43 -14.39 -22.70
C ASP A 73 7.27 -14.89 -21.51
N VAL A 74 8.40 -15.54 -21.80
CA VAL A 74 9.31 -16.08 -20.77
C VAL A 74 9.69 -15.00 -19.75
N ASP A 75 9.85 -13.77 -20.20
CA ASP A 75 10.19 -12.64 -19.35
C ASP A 75 8.99 -12.23 -18.46
N THR A 76 7.74 -12.22 -18.95
CA THR A 76 6.55 -11.97 -18.12
C THR A 76 6.40 -13.03 -17.02
N ARG A 77 6.64 -14.30 -17.35
CA ARG A 77 6.62 -15.39 -16.36
C ARG A 77 7.69 -15.19 -15.28
N ALA A 78 8.91 -14.83 -15.68
CA ALA A 78 9.99 -14.53 -14.73
C ALA A 78 9.66 -13.34 -13.81
N TRP A 79 9.05 -12.28 -14.35
CA TRP A 79 8.66 -11.09 -13.58
C TRP A 79 7.53 -11.36 -12.59
N VAL A 80 6.49 -12.11 -12.97
CA VAL A 80 5.40 -12.47 -12.04
C VAL A 80 5.92 -13.34 -10.90
N ASN A 81 6.82 -14.29 -11.19
CA ASN A 81 7.43 -15.13 -10.16
C ASN A 81 8.35 -14.33 -9.23
N ALA A 82 9.16 -13.41 -9.76
CA ALA A 82 10.02 -12.54 -8.96
C ALA A 82 9.20 -11.60 -8.07
N PHE A 83 8.09 -11.07 -8.58
CA PHE A 83 7.15 -10.25 -7.84
C PHE A 83 6.49 -11.04 -6.71
N ALA A 84 5.96 -12.24 -6.98
CA ALA A 84 5.39 -13.11 -5.96
C ALA A 84 6.40 -13.45 -4.84
N ALA A 85 7.68 -13.67 -5.20
CA ALA A 85 8.76 -13.93 -4.24
C ALA A 85 9.12 -12.72 -3.37
N GLN A 86 9.10 -11.50 -3.91
CA GLN A 86 9.40 -10.27 -3.16
C GLN A 86 8.31 -9.90 -2.16
N ILE A 87 7.06 -10.29 -2.45
CA ILE A 87 5.90 -10.03 -1.59
C ILE A 87 5.91 -10.93 -0.33
N LEU A 88 6.49 -12.13 -0.42
CA LEU A 88 6.55 -13.14 0.65
C LEU A 88 7.44 -12.79 1.87
N GLY A 89 8.12 -11.63 1.89
CA GLY A 89 9.14 -11.29 2.90
C GLY A 89 9.03 -9.89 3.51
N LEU A 90 7.84 -9.27 3.49
CA LEU A 90 7.64 -7.88 3.91
C LEU A 90 7.08 -7.71 5.32
N ASP A 91 6.86 -8.81 6.02
CA ASP A 91 6.57 -8.77 7.45
C ASP A 91 7.85 -8.40 8.22
N ASP A 92 7.84 -7.14 8.69
CA ASP A 92 8.19 -6.80 10.08
C ASP A 92 9.59 -6.27 10.44
N GLN A 93 10.26 -5.41 9.66
CA GLN A 93 11.43 -4.68 10.17
C GLN A 93 11.49 -3.20 9.75
N VAL A 94 10.73 -2.35 10.46
CA VAL A 94 11.07 -0.92 10.60
C VAL A 94 11.24 -0.64 12.10
N PRO A 95 12.42 -0.24 12.58
CA PRO A 95 12.63 0.08 13.99
C PRO A 95 11.69 1.23 14.42
N SER A 96 10.89 0.99 15.45
CA SER A 96 9.90 1.92 16.03
C SER A 96 10.51 3.11 16.81
N THR A 97 11.82 3.32 16.73
CA THR A 97 12.54 4.34 17.50
C THR A 97 13.30 5.28 16.58
N ILE A 98 12.69 6.41 16.25
CA ILE A 98 13.46 7.61 15.91
C ILE A 98 14.09 8.07 17.24
N PRO A 99 15.42 8.09 17.40
CA PRO A 99 16.03 8.59 18.62
C PRO A 99 15.64 10.07 18.79
N PRO A 100 15.24 10.50 19.99
CA PRO A 100 14.96 11.91 20.20
C PRO A 100 16.24 12.72 19.95
N LEU A 101 16.16 13.72 19.08
CA LEU A 101 17.23 14.68 18.87
C LEU A 101 17.42 15.44 20.18
N ARG A 102 18.45 15.08 20.97
CA ARG A 102 18.79 15.77 22.20
C ARG A 102 19.09 17.24 21.89
N HIS A 103 18.23 18.15 22.38
CA HIS A 103 18.56 19.57 22.52
C HIS A 103 18.47 19.96 23.99
N GLY A 104 19.47 20.69 24.45
CA GLY A 104 19.69 21.00 25.86
C GLY A 104 18.65 21.96 26.46
N SER A 105 18.31 21.68 27.72
CA SER A 105 17.85 22.60 28.78
C SER A 105 16.83 23.69 28.43
N LYS A 106 15.56 23.31 28.46
CA LYS A 106 14.40 23.94 29.14
C LYS A 106 13.24 22.94 28.99
N GLU A 107 12.28 22.89 29.92
CA GLU A 107 11.20 21.87 29.98
C GLU A 107 10.80 21.35 28.60
N PRO A 108 10.85 20.02 28.36
CA PRO A 108 10.72 19.50 27.01
C PRO A 108 9.35 19.90 26.45
N PRO A 109 9.29 20.55 25.27
CA PRO A 109 8.02 20.64 24.56
C PRO A 109 7.49 19.21 24.41
N GLU A 110 6.18 18.99 24.60
CA GLU A 110 5.54 17.67 24.44
C GLU A 110 6.17 16.96 23.24
N GLU A 111 6.88 15.87 23.51
CA GLU A 111 7.67 15.18 22.51
C GLU A 111 6.69 14.64 21.47
N VAL A 112 6.63 15.31 20.30
CA VAL A 112 5.64 14.98 19.27
C VAL A 112 5.94 13.59 18.74
N ARG A 113 5.15 12.60 19.19
CA ARG A 113 5.27 11.22 18.75
C ARG A 113 4.63 11.04 17.38
N PHE A 114 5.36 10.41 16.48
CA PHE A 114 4.91 10.05 15.14
C PHE A 114 4.71 8.54 15.03
N LEU A 115 3.62 8.16 14.37
CA LEU A 115 3.18 6.78 14.19
C LEU A 115 3.27 6.38 12.72
N THR A 116 3.60 5.12 12.48
CA THR A 116 3.50 4.45 11.18
C THR A 116 2.04 4.18 10.81
N ALA A 117 1.74 3.97 9.53
CA ALA A 117 0.39 3.60 9.09
C ALA A 117 -0.13 2.32 9.76
N ALA A 118 0.74 1.35 10.06
CA ALA A 118 0.40 0.12 10.76
C ALA A 118 -0.01 0.35 12.22
N GLU A 119 0.72 1.22 12.93
CA GLU A 119 0.37 1.59 14.31
C GLU A 119 -0.96 2.35 14.36
N VAL A 120 -1.17 3.29 13.43
CA VAL A 120 -2.44 4.02 13.29
C VAL A 120 -3.60 3.05 13.02
N ALA A 121 -3.41 2.12 12.08
CA ALA A 121 -4.40 1.10 11.72
C ALA A 121 -4.80 0.26 12.95
N SER A 122 -3.81 -0.10 13.77
CA SER A 122 -4.02 -0.85 15.01
C SER A 122 -4.81 -0.05 16.05
N ILE A 123 -4.47 1.24 16.25
CA ILE A 123 -5.16 2.14 17.18
C ILE A 123 -6.61 2.37 16.76
N MET A 124 -6.82 2.70 15.49
CA MET A 124 -8.14 3.03 14.94
C MET A 124 -8.98 1.80 14.59
N ARG A 125 -8.41 0.58 14.67
CA ARG A 125 -9.04 -0.68 14.28
C ARG A 125 -9.55 -0.70 12.84
N VAL A 126 -8.76 -0.12 11.93
CA VAL A 126 -9.02 -0.11 10.48
C VAL A 126 -7.89 -0.83 9.75
N SER A 127 -8.06 -1.13 8.45
CA SER A 127 -6.97 -1.66 7.64
C SER A 127 -5.90 -0.59 7.35
N LYS A 128 -4.64 -1.01 7.08
CA LYS A 128 -3.57 -0.12 6.59
C LYS A 128 -4.05 0.68 5.37
N MET A 129 -4.74 0.02 4.43
CA MET A 129 -5.34 0.66 3.25
C MET A 129 -6.30 1.81 3.60
N THR A 130 -7.12 1.67 4.65
CA THR A 130 -8.00 2.74 5.10
C THR A 130 -7.21 3.93 5.63
N VAL A 131 -6.15 3.68 6.42
CA VAL A 131 -5.23 4.75 6.87
C VAL A 131 -4.60 5.47 5.68
N TYR A 132 -4.14 4.71 4.70
CA TYR A 132 -3.59 5.23 3.46
C TYR A 132 -4.52 6.16 2.71
N ARG A 133 -5.77 5.72 2.51
CA ARG A 133 -6.79 6.53 1.85
C ARG A 133 -7.06 7.81 2.61
N MET A 134 -7.09 7.77 3.94
CA MET A 134 -7.27 8.97 4.78
C MET A 134 -6.10 9.94 4.68
N VAL A 135 -4.86 9.43 4.60
CA VAL A 135 -3.67 10.28 4.40
C VAL A 135 -3.66 10.91 3.01
N HIS A 136 -3.93 10.12 1.96
CA HIS A 136 -3.95 10.63 0.59
C HIS A 136 -5.10 11.60 0.33
N SER A 137 -6.25 11.42 0.97
CA SER A 137 -7.38 12.35 0.88
C SER A 137 -7.22 13.59 1.76
N GLY A 138 -6.20 13.63 2.62
CA GLY A 138 -5.96 14.71 3.58
C GLY A 138 -6.86 14.68 4.81
N VAL A 139 -7.69 13.63 4.99
CA VAL A 139 -8.50 13.43 6.19
C VAL A 139 -7.63 13.23 7.43
N LEU A 140 -6.53 12.49 7.29
CA LEU A 140 -5.57 12.29 8.38
C LEU A 140 -4.25 12.99 8.02
N PRO A 141 -3.87 14.07 8.73
CA PRO A 141 -2.67 14.82 8.39
C PRO A 141 -1.42 13.98 8.68
N ALA A 142 -0.53 13.90 7.69
CA ALA A 142 0.70 13.15 7.77
C ALA A 142 1.88 13.91 7.18
N ILE A 143 3.08 13.62 7.67
CA ILE A 143 4.35 14.04 7.07
C ILE A 143 4.97 12.87 6.31
N ARG A 144 5.79 13.17 5.30
CA ARG A 144 6.53 12.15 4.57
C ARG A 144 7.97 12.07 5.09
N VAL A 145 8.38 10.87 5.51
CA VAL A 145 9.72 10.58 6.00
C VAL A 145 10.31 9.46 5.14
N GLY A 146 11.28 9.80 4.29
CA GLY A 146 11.75 8.87 3.27
C GLY A 146 10.63 8.45 2.32
N ARG A 147 10.38 7.14 2.21
CA ARG A 147 9.31 6.58 1.35
C ARG A 147 7.96 6.47 2.06
N SER A 148 7.92 6.84 3.33
CA SER A 148 6.88 6.46 4.28
C SER A 148 6.07 7.65 4.79
N TYR A 149 4.80 7.42 5.14
CA TYR A 149 3.99 8.42 5.86
C TYR A 149 4.11 8.25 7.38
N ARG A 150 4.06 9.38 8.08
CA ARG A 150 4.05 9.44 9.54
C ARG A 150 2.95 10.36 10.00
N VAL A 151 2.10 9.86 10.90
CA VAL A 151 0.97 10.60 11.45
C VAL A 151 1.31 10.97 12.89
N SER A 152 1.08 12.22 13.30
CA SER A 152 1.25 12.57 14.71
C SER A 152 0.24 11.82 15.55
N GLU A 153 0.66 11.29 16.70
CA GLU A 153 -0.23 10.58 17.63
C GLU A 153 -1.46 11.41 18.02
N ARG A 154 -1.28 12.73 18.22
CA ARG A 154 -2.38 13.67 18.49
C ARG A 154 -3.46 13.66 17.41
N ALA A 155 -3.08 13.76 16.14
CA ALA A 155 -4.04 13.78 15.02
C ALA A 155 -4.86 12.48 14.92
N VAL A 156 -4.29 11.34 15.33
CA VAL A 156 -5.02 10.06 15.36
C VAL A 156 -6.09 10.09 16.44
N HIS A 157 -5.75 10.55 17.65
CA HIS A 157 -6.69 10.67 18.76
C HIS A 157 -7.79 11.68 18.45
N ASP A 158 -7.43 12.86 17.94
CA ASP A 158 -8.39 13.90 17.55
C ASP A 158 -9.42 13.36 16.54
N TYR A 159 -8.98 12.60 15.54
CA TYR A 159 -9.88 11.99 14.56
C TYR A 159 -10.73 10.86 15.14
N ALA A 160 -10.17 10.02 16.02
CA ALA A 160 -10.91 8.94 16.67
C ALA A 160 -12.03 9.48 17.56
N ASP A 161 -11.75 10.56 18.31
CA ASP A 161 -12.73 11.25 19.15
C ASP A 161 -13.85 11.88 18.30
N GLU A 162 -13.51 12.49 17.15
CA GLU A 162 -14.51 13.03 16.21
C GLU A 162 -15.41 11.92 15.64
N LEU A 163 -14.84 10.76 15.29
CA LEU A 163 -15.59 9.62 14.79
C LEU A 163 -16.57 9.07 15.84
N ASP A 164 -16.12 8.93 17.09
CA ASP A 164 -16.96 8.47 18.19
C ASP A 164 -18.08 9.47 18.50
N ALA A 165 -17.77 10.77 18.49
CA ALA A 165 -18.79 11.82 18.63
C ALA A 165 -19.85 11.77 17.52
N ARG A 166 -19.45 11.54 16.26
CA ARG A 166 -20.38 11.38 15.13
C ARG A 166 -21.28 10.15 15.28
N LEU A 167 -20.74 9.03 15.74
CA LEU A 167 -21.50 7.80 15.95
C LEU A 167 -22.52 7.94 17.10
N ARG A 168 -22.17 8.67 18.17
CA ARG A 168 -23.07 8.94 19.30
C ARG A 168 -24.26 9.83 18.95
N VAL A 169 -24.13 10.72 17.96
CA VAL A 169 -25.22 11.61 17.51
C VAL A 169 -26.23 10.87 16.61
N LEU A 170 -25.83 9.72 16.06
CA LEU A 170 -26.65 8.90 15.15
C LEU A 170 -27.43 7.78 15.86
N GLY A 171 -27.26 7.62 17.17
CA GLY A 171 -27.99 6.66 18.03
C GLY A 171 -28.90 7.37 19.02
#